data_AF-A0A7D5P8M9-F1
#
_entry.id   AF-A0A7D5P8M9-F1
#
_cell.length_a   1.000
_cell.length_b   1.000
_cell.length_c   1.000
_cell.angle_alpha   90.00
_cell.angle_beta   90.00
_cell.angle_gamma   90.00
#
_symmetry.space_group_name_H-M   'P 1'
#
loop_
_entity.id
_entity.type
_entity.pdbx_description
1 polymer ?
#
loop_
_entity_poly.entity_id
_entity_poly.type
_entity_poly.pdbx_seq_one_letter_code
_entity_poly.pdbx_strand_id
1 'polypeptide(L)'
;MINNGSEIVCRRCEEDIPRNADRCPHCGASIRGVWGAVIAVAFGLLLLVGSLFEIGSLWPYALFGALAASGGGYLLWNRQQRIQAAGSKKA
;
A
#
# COMPACT_ATOMS: atom_id res chain seq x y z
N MET A 1 33.04 1.56 -6.52
CA MET A 1 31.68 2.10 -6.67
C MET A 1 30.82 1.40 -5.64
N ILE A 2 30.66 1.99 -4.46
CA ILE A 2 29.95 1.35 -3.34
C ILE A 2 28.46 1.61 -3.57
N ASN A 3 27.79 0.67 -4.24
CA ASN A 3 26.33 0.62 -4.28
C ASN A 3 25.86 0.20 -2.88
N ASN A 4 25.79 1.16 -1.96
CA ASN A 4 25.04 0.98 -0.73
C ASN A 4 23.58 0.88 -1.15
N GLY A 5 22.95 -0.30 -1.08
CA GLY A 5 21.53 -0.53 -1.36
C GLY A 5 20.57 0.16 -0.36
N SER A 6 21.00 1.31 0.17
CA SER A 6 20.38 2.14 1.18
C SER A 6 19.86 3.47 0.63
N GLU A 7 19.95 3.72 -0.67
CA GLU A 7 19.38 4.91 -1.33
C GLU A 7 18.22 4.49 -2.25
N ILE A 8 17.18 5.33 -2.30
CA ILE A 8 16.00 5.17 -3.15
C ILE A 8 15.73 6.51 -3.85
N VAL A 9 15.14 6.48 -5.04
CA VAL A 9 14.75 7.70 -5.75
C VAL A 9 13.40 8.21 -5.23
N CYS A 10 13.32 9.50 -4.88
CA CYS A 10 12.05 10.11 -4.50
C CYS A 10 11.08 10.19 -5.68
N ARG A 11 9.85 9.68 -5.55
CA ARG A 11 8.85 9.71 -6.64
C ARG A 11 8.33 11.10 -7.02
N ARG A 12 8.65 12.14 -6.24
CA ARG A 12 8.10 13.50 -6.43
C ARG A 12 9.13 14.48 -6.99
N CYS A 13 10.37 14.42 -6.49
CA CYS A 13 11.45 15.31 -6.93
C CYS A 13 12.56 14.58 -7.67
N GLU A 14 12.46 13.26 -7.85
CA GLU A 14 13.41 12.42 -8.59
C GLU A 14 14.86 12.43 -8.05
N GLU A 15 15.07 12.98 -6.86
CA GLU A 15 16.36 13.02 -6.17
C GLU A 15 16.63 11.74 -5.36
N ASP A 16 17.90 11.37 -5.26
CA ASP A 16 18.37 10.25 -4.44
C ASP A 16 18.27 10.58 -2.95
N ILE A 17 17.62 9.68 -2.20
CA ILE A 17 17.35 9.85 -0.78
C ILE A 17 17.65 8.59 0.01
N PRO A 18 18.05 8.71 1.29
CA PRO A 18 18.27 7.54 2.13
C PRO A 18 16.96 6.78 2.33
N ARG A 19 17.02 5.46 2.14
CA ARG A 19 15.90 4.50 2.27
C ARG A 19 15.24 4.51 3.65
N ASN A 20 15.97 5.00 4.65
CA ASN A 20 15.55 5.07 6.04
C ASN A 20 14.83 6.38 6.37
N ALA A 21 14.78 7.34 5.44
CA ALA A 21 14.07 8.58 5.66
C ALA A 21 12.56 8.37 5.53
N ASP A 22 11.79 8.90 6.48
CA ASP A 22 10.33 8.90 6.42
C ASP A 22 9.79 9.98 5.49
N ARG A 23 10.54 11.08 5.32
CA ARG A 23 10.25 12.19 4.42
C ARG A 23 11.47 12.51 3.57
N CYS A 24 11.24 12.90 2.32
CA CYS A 24 12.28 13.38 1.44
C CYS A 24 12.85 14.71 1.99
N PRO A 25 14.17 14.84 2.20
CA PRO A 25 14.79 16.09 2.66
C PRO A 25 14.72 17.22 1.63
N HIS A 26 14.57 16.91 0.34
CA HIS A 26 14.55 17.91 -0.74
C HIS A 26 13.17 18.52 -0.96
N CYS A 27 12.11 17.69 -0.93
CA CYS A 27 10.74 18.14 -1.25
C CYS A 27 9.72 17.94 -0.12
N GLY A 28 10.12 17.33 1.00
CA GLY A 28 9.25 17.07 2.16
C GLY A 28 8.21 15.98 1.95
N ALA A 29 8.17 15.31 0.79
CA ALA A 29 7.18 14.27 0.51
C ALA A 29 7.39 13.04 1.42
N SER A 30 6.30 12.50 1.98
CA SER A 30 6.34 11.25 2.76
C SER A 30 6.66 10.06 1.85
N ILE A 31 7.70 9.31 2.20
CA ILE A 31 8.21 8.18 1.40
C ILE A 31 7.42 6.91 1.70
N ARG A 32 7.04 6.72 2.96
CA ARG A 32 6.20 5.61 3.43
C ARG A 32 4.81 6.14 3.77
N GLY A 33 3.83 5.84 2.91
CA GLY A 33 2.44 6.15 3.16
C GLY A 33 1.88 5.30 4.30
N VAL A 34 1.84 5.85 5.52
CA VAL A 34 1.20 5.21 6.69
C VAL A 34 -0.31 5.02 6.48
N TRP A 35 -0.91 5.77 5.55
CA TRP A 35 -2.32 5.68 5.17
C TRP A 35 -2.81 4.26 4.87
N GLY A 36 -2.01 3.43 4.17
CA GLY A 36 -2.41 2.05 3.88
C GLY A 36 -2.52 1.18 5.13
N ALA A 37 -1.58 1.33 6.07
CA ALA A 37 -1.60 0.62 7.34
C ALA A 37 -2.74 1.11 8.24
N VAL A 38 -2.98 2.42 8.27
CA VAL A 38 -4.08 3.03 9.04
C VAL A 38 -5.43 2.53 8.54
N ILE A 39 -5.65 2.49 7.22
CA ILE A 39 -6.89 1.96 6.64
C ILE A 39 -7.07 0.49 7.01
N ALA A 40 -6.02 -0.34 6.89
CA ALA A 40 -6.10 -1.76 7.23
C ALA A 40 -6.44 -1.99 8.72
N VAL A 41 -5.80 -1.25 9.62
CA VAL A 41 -6.06 -1.32 11.07
C VAL A 41 -7.49 -0.86 11.37
N ALA A 42 -7.92 0.27 10.80
CA ALA A 42 -9.27 0.79 11.00
C ALA A 42 -10.34 -0.19 10.50
N PHE A 43 -10.15 -0.79 9.32
CA PHE A 43 -11.05 -1.80 8.77
C PHE A 43 -11.12 -3.06 9.64
N GLY A 44 -9.96 -3.53 10.12
CA GLY A 44 -9.88 -4.67 11.02
C GLY A 44 -10.63 -4.43 12.32
N LEU A 45 -10.43 -3.26 12.94
CA LEU A 45 -11.11 -2.86 14.18
C LEU A 45 -12.62 -2.73 13.97
N LEU A 46 -13.05 -2.14 12.86
CA LEU A 46 -14.45 -1.95 12.53
C LEU A 46 -15.17 -3.29 12.30
N LEU A 47 -14.51 -4.24 11.64
CA LEU A 47 -15.02 -5.61 11.49
C LEU A 47 -15.10 -6.34 12.84
N LEU A 48 -14.10 -6.17 13.70
CA LEU A 48 -14.06 -6.80 15.02
C LEU A 48 -15.21 -6.29 15.91
N VAL A 49 -15.43 -4.98 15.95
CA VAL A 49 -16.56 -4.39 16.69
C VAL A 49 -17.90 -4.80 16.07
N GLY A 50 -18.02 -4.78 14.74
CA GLY A 50 -19.21 -5.25 14.04
C GLY A 50 -19.56 -6.70 14.39
N SER A 51 -18.55 -7.57 14.44
CA SER A 51 -18.66 -8.98 14.82
C SER A 51 -19.27 -9.22 16.20
N LEU A 52 -19.09 -8.30 17.15
CA LEU A 52 -19.68 -8.44 18.49
C LEU A 52 -21.14 -8.00 18.55
N PHE A 53 -21.61 -7.16 17.61
CA PHE A 53 -22.92 -6.50 17.71
C PHE A 53 -24.03 -7.15 16.87
N GLU A 54 -23.73 -7.90 15.81
CA GLU A 54 -24.79 -8.54 15.00
C GLU A 54 -24.49 -9.98 14.58
N ILE A 55 -25.13 -10.93 15.28
CA ILE A 55 -25.25 -12.35 14.89
C ILE A 55 -26.41 -12.58 13.88
N GLY A 56 -27.29 -11.59 13.68
CA GLY A 56 -28.52 -11.74 12.87
C GLY A 56 -28.44 -11.31 11.40
N SER A 57 -27.52 -10.42 11.03
CA SER A 57 -27.39 -9.91 9.67
C SER A 57 -25.99 -10.16 9.13
N LEU A 58 -25.85 -11.17 8.27
CA LEU A 58 -24.57 -11.58 7.67
C LEU A 58 -24.14 -10.70 6.48
N TRP A 59 -25.07 -9.92 5.93
CA TRP A 59 -24.85 -9.08 4.75
C TRP A 59 -23.77 -7.98 4.93
N PRO A 60 -23.64 -7.29 6.08
CA PRO A 60 -22.59 -6.30 6.28
C PRO A 60 -21.20 -6.89 6.08
N TYR A 61 -20.94 -8.09 6.60
CA TYR A 61 -19.65 -8.77 6.45
C TYR A 61 -19.38 -9.16 4.98
N ALA A 62 -20.41 -9.58 4.25
CA ALA A 62 -20.28 -9.87 2.83
C ALA A 62 -19.92 -8.61 2.02
N LEU A 63 -20.51 -7.46 2.36
CA LEU A 63 -20.18 -6.17 1.73
C LEU A 63 -18.74 -5.74 2.03
N PHE A 64 -18.31 -5.85 3.30
CA PHE A 64 -16.94 -5.51 3.70
C PHE A 64 -15.91 -6.46 3.08
N GLY A 65 -16.22 -7.76 3.04
CA GLY A 65 -15.39 -8.77 2.36
C GLY A 65 -15.25 -8.49 0.87
N ALA A 66 -16.33 -8.10 0.20
CA ALA A 66 -16.29 -7.70 -1.21
C ALA A 66 -15.42 -6.46 -1.43
N LEU A 67 -15.56 -5.41 -0.62
CA LEU A 67 -14.73 -4.21 -0.71
C LEU A 67 -13.24 -4.51 -0.47
N ALA A 68 -12.94 -5.34 0.53
CA ALA A 68 -11.57 -5.76 0.82
C ALA A 68 -10.98 -6.59 -0.33
N ALA A 69 -11.76 -7.51 -0.91
CA ALA A 69 -11.34 -8.31 -2.06
C ALA A 69 -11.12 -7.44 -3.31
N SER A 70 -12.00 -6.47 -3.57
CA SER A 70 -11.84 -5.51 -4.66
C SER A 70 -10.58 -4.65 -4.48
N GLY A 71 -10.36 -4.10 -3.27
CA GLY A 71 -9.18 -3.30 -2.97
C GLY A 71 -7.88 -4.10 -3.03
N GLY A 72 -7.87 -5.31 -2.44
CA GLY A 72 -6.73 -6.23 -2.47
C GLY A 72 -6.40 -6.71 -3.89
N GLY A 73 -7.43 -7.03 -4.68
CA GLY A 73 -7.28 -7.37 -6.09
C GLY A 73 -6.68 -6.24 -6.92
N TYR A 74 -7.12 -4.99 -6.69
CA TYR A 74 -6.57 -3.81 -7.37
C TYR A 74 -5.07 -3.60 -7.09
N LEU A 75 -4.63 -3.82 -5.85
CA LEU A 75 -3.21 -3.75 -5.49
C LEU A 75 -2.37 -4.85 -6.16
N LEU A 76 -2.91 -6.08 -6.24
CA LEU A 76 -2.26 -7.20 -6.93
C LEU A 76 -2.13 -6.93 -8.44
N TRP A 77 -3.19 -6.40 -9.07
CA TRP A 77 -3.16 -6.02 -10.48
C TRP A 77 -2.09 -4.96 -10.77
N ASN A 78 -2.02 -3.92 -9.94
CA ASN A 78 -1.04 -2.83 -10.10
C ASN A 78 0.41 -3.33 -9.88
N ARG A 79 0.61 -4.35 -9.04
CA ARG A 79 1.91 -5.00 -8.88
C ARG A 79 2.31 -5.80 -10.13
N GLN A 80 1.38 -6.52 -10.75
CA GLN A 80 1.67 -7.30 -11.96
C GLN A 80 2.03 -6.43 -13.17
N GLN A 81 1.36 -5.29 -13.36
CA GLN A 81 1.70 -4.35 -14.43
C GLN A 81 3.16 -3.89 -14.37
N ARG A 82 3.70 -3.70 -13.16
CA ARG A 82 5.11 -3.31 -12.99
C ARG A 82 6.08 -4.42 -13.39
N ILE A 83 5.73 -5.67 -13.16
CA ILE A 83 6.56 -6.81 -13.54
C ILE A 83 6.59 -6.94 -15.08
N GLN A 84 5.45 -6.73 -15.74
CA GLN A 84 5.39 -6.75 -17.21
C GLN A 84 6.12 -5.57 -17.85
N ALA A 85 6.01 -4.36 -17.29
CA ALA A 85 6.77 -3.19 -17.76
C ALA A 85 8.29 -3.33 -17.59
N ALA A 86 8.75 -4.10 -16.60
CA ALA A 86 10.16 -4.44 -16.43
C ALA A 86 10.61 -5.57 -17.38
N GLY A 87 9.71 -6.48 -17.73
CA GLY A 87 9.97 -7.56 -18.69
C GLY A 87 10.02 -7.11 -20.14
N SER A 88 9.18 -6.15 -20.54
CA SER A 88 9.10 -5.67 -21.93
C SER A 88 10.29 -4.81 -22.38
N LYS A 89 11.06 -4.22 -21.44
CA LYS A 89 12.27 -3.45 -21.77
C LYS A 89 13.51 -4.31 -22.07
N LYS A 90 13.38 -5.64 -22.05
CA LYS A 90 14.48 -6.59 -22.33
C LYS A 90 14.36 -7.31 -23.68
N ALA A 91 13.45 -6.89 -24.56
CA ALA A 91 13.32 -7.43 -25.92
C ALA A 91 13.87 -6.46 -26.96
#